data_AF-I3ZYE4-F1
#
_entry.id   AF-I3ZYE4-F1
#
_cell.length_a   1.000
_cell.length_b   1.000
_cell.length_c   1.000
_cell.angle_alpha   90.00
_cell.angle_beta   90.00
_cell.angle_gamma   90.00
#
_symmetry.space_group_name_H-M   'P 1'
#
loop_
_entity.id
_entity.type
_entity.pdbx_description
1 polymer ?
#
loop_
_entity_poly.entity_id
_entity_poly.type
_entity_poly.pdbx_seq_one_letter_code
_entity_poly.pdbx_strand_id
1 'polypeptide(L)'
;MTDYSERYQTFWDWFKTEEQSFHAIIMEGDNSTIEKEVLDPIIEHLKLVDGDLQALLGDAGNRMAELIVTPDGRVTSIVFAEELIAHAPQDLPHWRFIALKPAMKEQIPEMAIKMHGYEFSPANIQFHPVVYEDFPDEVEVIFTHKDMNEDNKGNITQGVFIFLDNYFGEMNMVTRIDFADVCAPNEVEGELIPIQKLDSYLKWRESEFLEKTKDIYYDDSEDSFQALEGNSEQGRIVAVANQDVLQWEGKSSYPWMLALELSFPENLSTDALFNLLNQIEDEIEEEINQVFQDKKEMVFVCRETIPNLRTIFYACKDFRKATKIVDGICQKYQQEIDSSFDIYKDKYWRSVERFNILG
;
A
#
# COMPACT_ATOMS: atom_id res chain seq x y z
N MET A 1 -12.34 -2.49 17.31
CA MET A 1 -11.41 -1.61 16.58
C MET A 1 -10.57 -0.74 17.52
N THR A 2 -9.25 -0.79 17.37
CA THR A 2 -8.31 0.15 18.01
C THR A 2 -8.65 1.59 17.63
N ASP A 3 -8.78 2.45 18.63
CA ASP A 3 -8.99 3.88 18.38
C ASP A 3 -7.64 4.57 18.16
N TYR A 4 -7.36 4.94 16.90
CA TYR A 4 -6.13 5.64 16.51
C TYR A 4 -6.19 7.15 16.81
N SER A 5 -7.36 7.68 17.17
CA SER A 5 -7.58 9.12 17.36
C SER A 5 -6.63 9.72 18.40
N GLU A 6 -6.30 8.97 19.46
CA GLU A 6 -5.34 9.42 20.48
C GLU A 6 -3.93 9.61 19.93
N ARG A 7 -3.48 8.74 19.00
CA ARG A 7 -2.15 8.86 18.36
C ARG A 7 -2.09 10.10 17.48
N TYR A 8 -3.13 10.33 16.68
CA TYR A 8 -3.23 11.52 15.83
C TYR A 8 -3.28 12.80 16.66
N GLN A 9 -4.08 12.80 17.73
CA GLN A 9 -4.19 13.94 18.65
C GLN A 9 -2.84 14.25 19.30
N THR A 10 -2.11 13.21 19.74
CA THR A 10 -0.78 13.36 20.33
C THR A 10 0.19 14.04 19.37
N PHE A 11 0.22 13.62 18.09
CA PHE A 11 1.03 14.28 17.06
C PHE A 11 0.65 15.75 16.88
N TRP A 12 -0.65 16.05 16.76
CA TRP A 12 -1.11 17.42 16.49
C TRP A 12 -0.95 18.36 17.68
N ASP A 13 -1.12 17.87 18.91
CA ASP A 13 -0.88 18.65 20.11
C ASP A 13 0.59 19.05 20.22
N TRP A 14 1.51 18.14 19.90
CA TRP A 14 2.93 18.44 19.78
C TRP A 14 3.21 19.42 18.63
N PHE A 15 2.67 19.16 17.44
CA PHE A 15 2.93 20.03 16.27
C PHE A 15 2.53 21.48 16.55
N LYS A 16 1.40 21.70 17.25
CA LYS A 16 0.94 23.04 17.65
C LYS A 16 1.93 23.79 18.55
N THR A 17 2.74 23.11 19.36
CA THR A 17 3.73 23.79 20.20
C THR A 17 4.95 24.25 19.40
N GLU A 18 5.24 23.58 18.30
CA GLU A 18 6.43 23.82 17.48
C GLU A 18 6.17 24.64 16.20
N GLU A 19 4.91 24.71 15.75
CA GLU A 19 4.54 25.21 14.41
C GLU A 19 5.11 26.60 14.07
N GLN A 20 5.15 27.52 15.04
CA GLN A 20 5.68 28.87 14.83
C GLN A 20 7.19 28.87 14.60
N SER A 21 7.91 28.01 15.33
CA SER A 21 9.35 27.83 15.18
C SER A 21 9.66 27.19 13.84
N PHE A 22 8.95 26.10 13.52
CA PHE A 22 9.07 25.41 12.23
C PHE A 22 8.79 26.35 11.06
N HIS A 23 7.73 27.14 11.13
CA HIS A 23 7.40 28.12 10.09
C HIS A 23 8.52 29.14 9.89
N ALA A 24 9.05 29.71 10.98
CA ALA A 24 10.15 30.66 10.90
C ALA A 24 11.40 30.04 10.26
N ILE A 25 11.75 28.81 10.64
CA ILE A 25 12.89 28.08 10.08
C ILE A 25 12.69 27.78 8.59
N ILE A 26 11.49 27.37 8.17
CA ILE A 26 11.18 27.13 6.74
C ILE A 26 11.33 28.42 5.92
N MET A 27 10.96 29.57 6.47
CA MET A 27 10.98 30.85 5.76
C MET A 27 12.39 31.46 5.62
N GLU A 28 13.29 31.16 6.56
CA GLU A 28 14.58 31.88 6.69
C GLU A 28 15.81 30.95 6.68
N GLY A 29 15.63 29.66 6.95
CA GLY A 29 16.69 28.67 7.08
C GLY A 29 17.21 28.13 5.75
N ASP A 30 18.39 27.53 5.78
CA ASP A 30 18.89 26.73 4.67
C ASP A 30 18.36 25.29 4.73
N ASN A 31 18.54 24.53 3.65
CA ASN A 31 18.04 23.15 3.56
C ASN A 31 18.57 22.24 4.68
N SER A 32 19.81 22.43 5.14
CA SER A 32 20.37 21.59 6.21
C SER A 32 19.75 21.91 7.56
N THR A 33 19.43 23.18 7.83
CA THR A 33 18.70 23.57 9.04
C THR A 33 17.26 23.09 8.99
N ILE A 34 16.58 23.24 7.85
CA ILE A 34 15.20 22.74 7.68
C ILE A 34 15.11 21.23 7.89
N GLU A 35 16.03 20.47 7.31
CA GLU A 35 16.09 19.00 7.48
C GLU A 35 16.22 18.63 8.96
N LYS A 36 17.23 19.18 9.66
CA LYS A 36 17.54 18.79 11.04
C LYS A 36 16.60 19.33 12.11
N GLU A 37 16.12 20.56 11.93
CA GLU A 37 15.36 21.28 12.96
C GLU A 37 13.85 21.26 12.73
N VAL A 38 13.39 20.81 11.55
CA VAL A 38 11.96 20.70 11.23
C VAL A 38 11.60 19.29 10.78
N LEU A 39 12.26 18.78 9.73
CA LEU A 39 11.86 17.53 9.11
C LEU A 39 12.14 16.32 10.02
N ASP A 40 13.35 16.22 10.56
CA ASP A 40 13.76 15.14 11.48
C ASP A 40 12.82 15.06 12.70
N PRO A 41 12.53 16.15 13.45
CA PRO A 41 11.54 16.13 14.51
C PRO A 41 10.15 15.65 14.08
N ILE A 42 9.66 16.11 12.92
CA ILE A 42 8.35 15.69 12.40
C ILE A 42 8.35 14.19 12.12
N ILE A 43 9.37 13.66 11.45
CA ILE A 43 9.49 12.23 11.14
C ILE A 43 9.56 11.40 12.44
N GLU A 44 10.32 11.84 13.44
CA GLU A 44 10.37 11.14 14.73
C GLU A 44 9.00 11.07 15.43
N HIS A 45 8.17 12.11 15.32
CA HIS A 45 6.81 12.08 15.87
C HIS A 45 5.83 11.31 15.00
N LEU A 46 6.03 11.29 13.67
CA LEU A 46 5.23 10.45 12.76
C LEU A 46 5.41 8.96 13.07
N LYS A 47 6.59 8.51 13.50
CA LYS A 47 6.83 7.12 13.93
C LYS A 47 5.95 6.66 15.09
N LEU A 48 5.41 7.59 15.89
CA LEU A 48 4.46 7.28 16.96
C LEU A 48 3.04 7.03 16.42
N VAL A 49 2.75 7.52 15.22
CA VAL A 49 1.52 7.26 14.48
C VAL A 49 1.65 5.93 13.74
N ASP A 50 2.66 5.85 12.87
CA ASP A 50 3.02 4.67 12.09
C ASP A 50 4.49 4.78 11.68
N GLY A 51 5.25 3.67 11.82
CA GLY A 51 6.71 3.66 11.70
C GLY A 51 7.25 3.99 10.31
N ASP A 52 6.42 3.92 9.29
CA ASP A 52 6.81 4.05 7.89
C ASP A 52 6.44 5.40 7.29
N LEU A 53 5.69 6.22 8.02
CA LEU A 53 5.36 7.56 7.60
C LEU A 53 6.62 8.44 7.55
N GLN A 54 6.79 9.09 6.41
CA GLN A 54 7.78 10.12 6.14
C GLN A 54 7.10 11.47 5.94
N ALA A 55 7.89 12.52 5.91
CA ALA A 55 7.44 13.87 5.65
C ALA A 55 8.21 14.50 4.49
N LEU A 56 7.55 15.41 3.78
CA LEU A 56 8.17 16.37 2.88
C LEU A 56 7.65 17.77 3.20
N LEU A 57 8.50 18.77 2.98
CA LEU A 57 8.14 20.17 3.11
C LEU A 57 8.05 20.83 1.74
N GLY A 58 7.01 21.61 1.53
CA GLY A 58 6.81 22.45 0.35
C GLY A 58 6.58 23.91 0.72
N ASP A 59 6.65 24.78 -0.28
CA ASP A 59 6.27 26.19 -0.19
C ASP A 59 5.08 26.44 -1.13
N ALA A 60 3.92 26.75 -0.55
CA ALA A 60 2.72 27.09 -1.32
C ALA A 60 2.76 28.51 -1.91
N GLY A 61 3.84 29.25 -1.65
CA GLY A 61 3.92 30.69 -1.84
C GLY A 61 3.21 31.46 -0.72
N ASN A 62 3.31 32.79 -0.75
CA ASN A 62 2.65 33.69 0.22
C ASN A 62 2.95 33.36 1.71
N ARG A 63 4.15 32.84 2.00
CA ARG A 63 4.57 32.41 3.34
C ARG A 63 3.71 31.28 3.91
N MET A 64 3.17 30.41 3.07
CA MET A 64 2.43 29.22 3.51
C MET A 64 3.31 27.98 3.35
N ALA A 65 3.64 27.36 4.49
CA ALA A 65 4.38 26.11 4.52
C ALA A 65 3.44 24.93 4.21
N GLU A 66 3.95 23.96 3.48
CA GLU A 66 3.24 22.71 3.19
C GLU A 66 3.94 21.57 3.92
N LEU A 67 3.17 20.77 4.66
CA LEU A 67 3.63 19.49 5.19
C LEU A 67 2.87 18.39 4.45
N ILE A 68 3.63 17.58 3.72
CA ILE A 68 3.13 16.40 3.01
C ILE A 68 3.57 15.18 3.83
N VAL A 69 2.61 14.39 4.30
CA VAL A 69 2.89 13.11 4.98
C VAL A 69 2.72 12.00 3.96
N THR A 70 3.77 11.20 3.77
CA THR A 70 3.81 10.14 2.75
C THR A 70 4.22 8.81 3.37
N PRO A 71 3.59 7.69 2.98
CA PRO A 71 3.99 6.33 3.37
C PRO A 71 5.11 5.76 2.48
N ASP A 72 5.65 6.56 1.55
CA ASP A 72 6.72 6.19 0.62
C ASP A 72 6.48 4.85 -0.09
N GLY A 73 5.28 4.71 -0.66
CA GLY A 73 4.85 3.51 -1.39
C GLY A 73 4.27 2.39 -0.53
N ARG A 74 4.30 2.48 0.81
CA ARG A 74 3.71 1.46 1.68
C ARG A 74 2.19 1.57 1.75
N VAL A 75 1.51 0.64 1.09
CA VAL A 75 0.03 0.60 1.01
C VAL A 75 -0.61 0.54 2.40
N THR A 76 -0.04 -0.27 3.30
CA THR A 76 -0.53 -0.43 4.67
C THR A 76 -0.44 0.83 5.52
N SER A 77 0.39 1.81 5.16
CA SER A 77 0.53 3.06 5.93
C SER A 77 -0.31 4.23 5.37
N ILE A 78 -0.92 4.06 4.18
CA ILE A 78 -1.72 5.11 3.53
C ILE A 78 -2.87 5.59 4.43
N VAL A 79 -3.60 4.66 5.06
CA VAL A 79 -4.76 5.01 5.89
C VAL A 79 -4.36 5.89 7.07
N PHE A 80 -3.20 5.65 7.67
CA PHE A 80 -2.70 6.43 8.79
C PHE A 80 -2.28 7.83 8.35
N ALA A 81 -1.66 7.99 7.17
CA ALA A 81 -1.38 9.31 6.61
C ALA A 81 -2.67 10.11 6.34
N GLU A 82 -3.66 9.48 5.70
CA GLU A 82 -4.94 10.11 5.38
C GLU A 82 -5.71 10.51 6.65
N GLU A 83 -5.83 9.61 7.62
CA GLU A 83 -6.51 9.88 8.87
C GLU A 83 -5.77 10.92 9.71
N LEU A 84 -4.43 10.87 9.80
CA LEU A 84 -3.64 11.88 10.51
C LEU A 84 -3.95 13.28 9.96
N ILE A 85 -3.91 13.46 8.64
CA ILE A 85 -4.16 14.75 8.01
C ILE A 85 -5.64 15.16 8.13
N ALA A 86 -6.58 14.21 8.12
CA ALA A 86 -7.99 14.49 8.38
C ALA A 86 -8.23 15.04 9.80
N HIS A 87 -7.37 14.70 10.76
CA HIS A 87 -7.38 15.24 12.12
C HIS A 87 -6.57 16.54 12.28
N ALA A 88 -6.02 17.09 11.19
CA ALA A 88 -5.18 18.29 11.25
C ALA A 88 -5.95 19.50 11.82
N PRO A 89 -5.30 20.29 12.70
CA PRO A 89 -5.89 21.51 13.23
C PRO A 89 -6.22 22.52 12.13
N GLN A 90 -7.45 23.03 12.14
CA GLN A 90 -7.92 24.01 11.15
C GLN A 90 -7.49 25.45 11.49
N ASP A 91 -6.91 25.67 12.67
CA ASP A 91 -6.54 26.97 13.22
C ASP A 91 -5.06 27.35 13.03
N LEU A 92 -4.35 26.68 12.11
CA LEU A 92 -2.94 26.96 11.76
C LEU A 92 -2.86 27.70 10.41
N PRO A 93 -2.95 29.05 10.40
CA PRO A 93 -3.21 29.83 9.19
C PRO A 93 -2.02 29.91 8.21
N HIS A 94 -0.85 29.41 8.60
CA HIS A 94 0.37 29.42 7.78
C HIS A 94 0.78 28.04 7.29
N TRP A 95 -0.07 27.04 7.50
CA TRP A 95 0.19 25.65 7.15
C TRP A 95 -0.87 25.09 6.20
N ARG A 96 -0.41 24.26 5.28
CA ARG A 96 -1.25 23.36 4.47
C ARG A 96 -0.77 21.92 4.70
N PHE A 97 -1.68 21.07 5.12
CA PHE A 97 -1.41 19.67 5.41
C PHE A 97 -1.97 18.80 4.29
N ILE A 98 -1.15 17.88 3.78
CA ILE A 98 -1.51 17.01 2.66
C ILE A 98 -1.15 15.58 3.03
N ALA A 99 -2.10 14.67 2.85
CA ALA A 99 -1.82 13.24 2.86
C ALA A 99 -1.40 12.82 1.46
N LEU A 100 -0.29 12.10 1.38
CA LEU A 100 0.30 11.55 0.17
C LEU A 100 0.83 12.62 -0.79
N LYS A 101 1.86 12.29 -1.57
CA LYS A 101 2.35 13.19 -2.61
C LYS A 101 1.26 13.39 -3.67
N PRO A 102 0.78 14.64 -3.89
CA PRO A 102 -0.20 14.91 -4.93
C PRO A 102 0.46 14.89 -6.31
N ALA A 103 -0.33 14.60 -7.35
CA ALA A 103 0.15 14.70 -8.72
C ALA A 103 0.48 16.17 -9.06
N MET A 104 1.71 16.45 -9.51
CA MET A 104 2.16 17.82 -9.87
C MET A 104 1.65 18.28 -11.25
N LYS A 105 0.34 18.14 -11.52
CA LYS A 105 -0.27 18.29 -12.85
C LYS A 105 -0.01 19.62 -13.55
N GLU A 106 0.12 20.70 -12.79
CA GLU A 106 0.31 22.07 -13.30
C GLU A 106 1.78 22.38 -13.64
N GLN A 107 2.73 21.57 -13.15
CA GLN A 107 4.18 21.74 -13.37
C GLN A 107 4.78 20.65 -14.26
N ILE A 108 3.95 19.70 -14.72
CA ILE A 108 4.33 18.51 -15.52
C ILE A 108 5.34 18.82 -16.64
N PRO A 109 5.17 19.84 -17.50
CA PRO A 109 6.06 20.06 -18.64
C PRO A 109 7.50 20.41 -18.24
N GLU A 110 7.69 20.99 -17.05
CA GLU A 110 8.99 21.49 -16.55
C GLU A 110 9.57 20.62 -15.43
N MET A 111 8.83 19.58 -15.01
CA MET A 111 9.24 18.69 -13.94
C MET A 111 10.48 17.88 -14.35
N ALA A 112 11.57 18.07 -13.61
CA ALA A 112 12.79 17.31 -13.75
C ALA A 112 13.41 17.04 -12.38
N ILE A 113 13.67 15.78 -12.08
CA ILE A 113 14.40 15.35 -10.88
C ILE A 113 15.82 15.00 -11.30
N LYS A 114 16.83 15.45 -10.55
CA LYS A 114 18.23 15.11 -10.79
C LYS A 114 18.78 14.33 -9.62
N MET A 115 19.16 13.07 -9.85
CA MET A 115 19.66 12.17 -8.81
C MET A 115 20.62 11.15 -9.42
N HIS A 116 21.63 10.73 -8.66
CA HIS A 116 22.64 9.75 -9.10
C HIS A 116 23.37 10.12 -10.41
N GLY A 117 23.41 11.42 -10.76
CA GLY A 117 23.98 11.90 -12.02
C GLY A 117 23.05 11.80 -13.24
N TYR A 118 21.81 11.34 -13.07
CA TYR A 118 20.80 11.25 -14.10
C TYR A 118 19.71 12.31 -13.90
N GLU A 119 18.98 12.60 -14.97
CA GLU A 119 17.79 13.45 -14.95
C GLU A 119 16.57 12.54 -15.16
N PHE A 120 15.44 12.84 -14.55
CA PHE A 120 14.18 12.11 -14.71
C PHE A 120 13.10 13.13 -15.04
N SER A 121 12.57 13.08 -16.26
CA SER A 121 11.63 14.06 -16.80
C SER A 121 10.72 13.43 -17.87
N PRO A 122 9.64 14.12 -18.27
CA PRO A 122 8.81 13.63 -19.36
C PRO A 122 9.50 13.49 -20.72
N ALA A 123 10.73 14.00 -20.86
CA ALA A 123 11.52 13.91 -22.09
C ALA A 123 12.36 12.63 -22.18
N ASN A 124 12.59 11.92 -21.07
CA ASN A 124 13.44 10.73 -21.03
C ASN A 124 12.75 9.49 -20.46
N ILE A 125 11.53 9.64 -19.94
CA ILE A 125 10.68 8.53 -19.49
C ILE A 125 9.56 8.28 -20.50
N GLN A 126 9.42 7.03 -20.91
CA GLN A 126 8.33 6.52 -21.72
C GLN A 126 7.73 5.29 -21.04
N PHE A 127 6.56 4.84 -21.49
CA PHE A 127 5.93 3.64 -20.96
C PHE A 127 5.39 2.73 -22.07
N HIS A 128 5.24 1.46 -21.75
CA HIS A 128 4.63 0.45 -22.59
C HIS A 128 3.59 -0.32 -21.76
N PRO A 129 2.33 -0.38 -22.19
CA PRO A 129 1.32 -1.18 -21.52
C PRO A 129 1.49 -2.66 -21.88
N VAL A 130 1.44 -3.53 -20.87
CA VAL A 130 1.38 -4.98 -21.07
C VAL A 130 -0.08 -5.41 -20.97
N VAL A 131 -0.54 -6.21 -21.93
CA VAL A 131 -1.93 -6.68 -22.00
C VAL A 131 -1.93 -8.20 -22.03
N TYR A 132 -2.67 -8.80 -21.10
CA TYR A 132 -2.88 -10.23 -21.04
C TYR A 132 -4.31 -10.55 -21.49
N GLU A 133 -4.45 -11.53 -22.39
CA GLU A 133 -5.78 -11.96 -22.88
C GLU A 133 -6.64 -12.54 -21.75
N ASP A 134 -6.03 -13.30 -20.85
CA ASP A 134 -6.72 -13.94 -19.71
C ASP A 134 -7.02 -12.95 -18.57
N PHE A 135 -6.32 -11.81 -18.53
CA PHE A 135 -6.43 -10.77 -17.50
C PHE A 135 -6.67 -9.38 -18.13
N PRO A 136 -7.78 -9.19 -18.86
CA PRO A 136 -7.95 -8.02 -19.72
C PRO A 136 -8.08 -6.70 -18.96
N ASP A 137 -8.47 -6.73 -17.67
CA ASP A 137 -8.60 -5.55 -16.82
C ASP A 137 -7.36 -5.25 -15.94
N GLU A 138 -6.33 -6.11 -16.02
CA GLU A 138 -5.05 -5.89 -15.38
C GLU A 138 -4.31 -4.74 -16.06
N VAL A 139 -3.72 -3.86 -15.27
CA VAL A 139 -2.98 -2.69 -15.71
C VAL A 139 -1.53 -2.88 -15.32
N GLU A 140 -0.80 -3.54 -16.20
CA GLU A 140 0.65 -3.61 -16.11
C GLU A 140 1.28 -2.58 -17.04
N VAL A 141 2.27 -1.83 -16.51
CA VAL A 141 2.96 -0.77 -17.22
C VAL A 141 4.47 -0.92 -17.04
N ILE A 142 5.18 -1.13 -18.14
CA ILE A 142 6.63 -1.10 -18.17
C ILE A 142 7.07 0.32 -18.47
N PHE A 143 7.79 0.94 -17.55
CA PHE A 143 8.44 2.23 -17.76
C PHE A 143 9.84 2.03 -18.33
N THR A 144 10.30 2.99 -19.11
CA THR A 144 11.66 2.98 -19.65
C THR A 144 12.31 4.32 -19.41
N HIS A 145 13.63 4.29 -19.25
CA HIS A 145 14.44 5.50 -19.19
C HIS A 145 15.58 5.39 -20.21
N LYS A 146 15.79 6.45 -21.00
CA LYS A 146 16.75 6.43 -22.13
C LYS A 146 18.19 6.03 -21.74
N ASP A 147 18.61 6.33 -20.51
CA ASP A 147 19.98 6.11 -20.01
C ASP A 147 20.14 4.77 -19.26
N MET A 148 19.09 3.94 -19.20
CA MET A 148 19.06 2.65 -18.51
C MET A 148 20.01 1.62 -19.14
N ASN A 149 20.78 0.94 -18.30
CA ASN A 149 21.61 -0.22 -18.63
C ASN A 149 21.86 -1.09 -17.38
N GLU A 150 22.53 -2.22 -17.55
CA GLU A 150 22.80 -3.17 -16.46
C GLU A 150 23.55 -2.55 -15.26
N ASP A 151 24.51 -1.67 -15.51
CA ASP A 151 25.36 -1.10 -14.45
C ASP A 151 24.61 -0.08 -13.58
N ASN A 152 23.57 0.57 -14.13
CA ASN A 152 22.83 1.62 -13.45
C ASN A 152 21.37 1.27 -13.13
N LYS A 153 20.96 0.02 -13.37
CA LYS A 153 19.58 -0.46 -13.24
C LYS A 153 18.91 0.00 -11.95
N GLY A 154 19.52 -0.28 -10.79
CA GLY A 154 18.96 0.09 -9.49
C GLY A 154 18.74 1.60 -9.32
N ASN A 155 19.71 2.42 -9.74
CA ASN A 155 19.63 3.89 -9.61
C ASN A 155 18.56 4.49 -10.52
N ILE A 156 18.43 3.96 -11.75
CA ILE A 156 17.42 4.41 -12.71
C ILE A 156 16.04 3.96 -12.27
N THR A 157 15.85 2.70 -11.87
CA THR A 157 14.57 2.21 -11.35
C THR A 157 14.10 3.05 -10.18
N GLN A 158 14.97 3.31 -9.20
CA GLN A 158 14.63 4.17 -8.05
C GLN A 158 14.22 5.58 -8.50
N GLY A 159 14.98 6.22 -9.39
CA GLY A 159 14.66 7.57 -9.84
C GLY A 159 13.41 7.65 -10.70
N VAL A 160 13.08 6.61 -11.47
CA VAL A 160 11.81 6.51 -12.21
C VAL A 160 10.63 6.43 -11.25
N PHE A 161 10.67 5.58 -10.21
CA PHE A 161 9.58 5.52 -9.23
C PHE A 161 9.41 6.82 -8.45
N ILE A 162 10.51 7.45 -8.00
CA ILE A 162 10.45 8.77 -7.36
C ILE A 162 9.84 9.82 -8.30
N PHE A 163 10.21 9.79 -9.59
CA PHE A 163 9.60 10.66 -10.59
C PHE A 163 8.10 10.39 -10.73
N LEU A 164 7.68 9.13 -10.81
CA LEU A 164 6.28 8.75 -10.97
C LEU A 164 5.43 9.17 -9.77
N ASP A 165 5.94 9.03 -8.54
CA ASP A 165 5.24 9.49 -7.34
C ASP A 165 4.92 10.99 -7.38
N ASN A 166 5.88 11.80 -7.82
CA ASN A 166 5.70 13.26 -7.93
C ASN A 166 4.85 13.64 -9.16
N TYR A 167 5.06 12.95 -10.28
CA TYR A 167 4.41 13.23 -11.55
C TYR A 167 2.94 12.82 -11.56
N PHE A 168 2.66 11.61 -11.08
CA PHE A 168 1.36 10.97 -11.15
C PHE A 168 0.62 10.98 -9.80
N GLY A 169 1.33 11.14 -8.68
CA GLY A 169 0.79 11.07 -7.34
C GLY A 169 0.75 9.65 -6.79
N GLU A 170 1.11 9.49 -5.52
CA GLU A 170 1.24 8.18 -4.85
C GLU A 170 -0.05 7.36 -4.88
N MET A 171 -1.18 7.99 -4.55
CA MET A 171 -2.48 7.29 -4.56
C MET A 171 -2.84 6.77 -5.95
N ASN A 172 -2.53 7.54 -7.00
CA ASN A 172 -2.81 7.11 -8.36
C ASN A 172 -1.89 5.96 -8.79
N MET A 173 -0.61 5.99 -8.40
CA MET A 173 0.32 4.87 -8.62
C MET A 173 -0.23 3.58 -8.01
N VAL A 174 -0.61 3.63 -6.74
CA VAL A 174 -1.09 2.48 -5.96
C VAL A 174 -2.43 1.93 -6.48
N THR A 175 -3.37 2.81 -6.85
CA THR A 175 -4.75 2.39 -7.16
C THR A 175 -5.02 2.16 -8.64
N ARG A 176 -4.23 2.73 -9.56
CA ARG A 176 -4.53 2.72 -11.00
C ARG A 176 -3.60 1.82 -11.81
N ILE A 177 -2.42 1.52 -11.29
CA ILE A 177 -1.47 0.57 -11.87
C ILE A 177 -1.43 -0.66 -10.96
N ASP A 178 -1.49 -1.86 -11.54
CA ASP A 178 -1.42 -3.12 -10.79
C ASP A 178 0.01 -3.61 -10.69
N PHE A 179 0.74 -3.54 -11.80
CA PHE A 179 2.14 -3.93 -11.88
C PHE A 179 2.93 -2.87 -12.63
N ALA A 180 4.09 -2.50 -12.09
CA ALA A 180 5.00 -1.54 -12.68
C ALA A 180 6.41 -2.10 -12.66
N ASP A 181 7.09 -2.07 -13.80
CA ASP A 181 8.51 -2.41 -13.91
C ASP A 181 9.26 -1.32 -14.67
N VAL A 182 10.59 -1.31 -14.57
CA VAL A 182 11.46 -0.37 -15.27
C VAL A 182 12.56 -1.12 -16.00
N CYS A 183 12.60 -0.98 -17.32
CA CYS A 183 13.59 -1.64 -18.17
C CYS A 183 14.26 -0.67 -19.15
N ALA A 184 15.26 -1.15 -19.89
CA ALA A 184 15.88 -0.35 -20.95
C ALA A 184 14.97 -0.28 -22.19
N PRO A 185 14.96 0.84 -22.95
CA PRO A 185 14.07 0.99 -24.12
C PRO A 185 14.18 -0.13 -25.17
N ASN A 186 15.35 -0.74 -25.31
CA ASN A 186 15.62 -1.83 -26.25
C ASN A 186 15.13 -3.21 -25.78
N GLU A 187 14.65 -3.32 -24.53
CA GLU A 187 14.09 -4.56 -23.96
C GLU A 187 12.57 -4.64 -24.15
N VAL A 188 11.94 -3.56 -24.62
CA VAL A 188 10.49 -3.52 -24.85
C VAL A 188 10.14 -4.00 -26.25
N GLU A 189 9.32 -5.06 -26.33
CA GLU A 189 8.72 -5.52 -27.57
C GLU A 189 7.42 -4.74 -27.88
N GLY A 190 7.54 -3.51 -28.38
CA GLY A 190 6.35 -2.73 -28.77
C GLY A 190 6.57 -1.24 -28.90
N GLU A 191 5.47 -0.49 -29.00
CA GLU A 191 5.52 0.97 -29.04
C GLU A 191 5.80 1.54 -27.64
N LEU A 192 6.79 2.45 -27.57
CA LEU A 192 7.05 3.27 -26.39
C LEU A 192 6.22 4.55 -26.46
N ILE A 193 5.34 4.71 -25.48
CA ILE A 193 4.39 5.82 -25.39
C ILE A 193 4.97 6.92 -24.49
N PRO A 194 4.91 8.20 -24.88
CA PRO A 194 5.34 9.30 -24.00
C PRO A 194 4.56 9.34 -22.68
N ILE A 195 5.23 9.56 -21.55
CA ILE A 195 4.63 9.54 -20.21
C ILE A 195 3.48 10.56 -20.02
N GLN A 196 3.45 11.62 -20.84
CA GLN A 196 2.36 12.60 -20.91
C GLN A 196 1.01 11.97 -21.25
N LYS A 197 1.00 10.81 -21.90
CA LYS A 197 -0.23 10.08 -22.24
C LYS A 197 -0.69 9.10 -21.16
N LEU A 198 0.10 8.86 -20.11
CA LEU A 198 -0.20 7.86 -19.07
C LEU A 198 -1.58 8.08 -18.43
N ASP A 199 -1.88 9.31 -17.98
CA ASP A 199 -3.17 9.61 -17.32
C ASP A 199 -4.37 9.35 -18.25
N SER A 200 -4.21 9.64 -19.55
CA SER A 200 -5.26 9.39 -20.55
C SER A 200 -5.43 7.90 -20.83
N TYR A 201 -4.32 7.15 -20.93
CA TYR A 201 -4.34 5.70 -21.08
C TYR A 201 -5.05 5.04 -19.89
N LEU A 202 -4.67 5.40 -18.66
CA LEU A 202 -5.25 4.81 -17.45
C LEU A 202 -6.73 5.16 -17.28
N LYS A 203 -7.16 6.39 -17.61
CA LYS A 203 -8.59 6.76 -17.63
C LYS A 203 -9.39 5.93 -18.63
N TRP A 204 -8.81 5.68 -19.80
CA TRP A 204 -9.44 4.82 -20.81
C TRP A 204 -9.58 3.38 -20.29
N ARG A 205 -8.50 2.79 -19.75
CA ARG A 205 -8.53 1.45 -19.13
C ARG A 205 -9.59 1.35 -18.05
N GLU A 206 -9.64 2.31 -17.14
CA GLU A 206 -10.64 2.39 -16.08
C GLU A 206 -12.08 2.39 -16.61
N SER A 207 -12.34 3.16 -17.67
CA SER A 207 -13.68 3.24 -18.26
C SER A 207 -14.15 1.94 -18.92
N GLU A 208 -13.24 1.05 -19.34
CA GLU A 208 -13.60 -0.23 -19.96
C GLU A 208 -14.06 -1.29 -18.94
N PHE A 209 -13.65 -1.16 -17.67
CA PHE A 209 -13.78 -2.23 -16.67
C PHE A 209 -14.44 -1.84 -15.34
N LEU A 210 -14.34 -0.59 -14.86
CA LEU A 210 -14.79 -0.19 -13.52
C LEU A 210 -16.31 -0.26 -13.29
N GLU A 211 -17.14 -0.14 -14.33
CA GLU A 211 -18.60 -0.19 -14.16
C GLU A 211 -19.11 -1.60 -13.80
N LYS A 212 -18.31 -2.64 -14.00
CA LYS A 212 -18.76 -4.03 -13.89
C LYS A 212 -18.64 -4.66 -12.50
N THR A 213 -17.86 -4.07 -11.58
CA THR A 213 -17.45 -4.75 -10.33
C THR A 213 -17.76 -4.00 -9.02
N LYS A 214 -18.19 -2.74 -9.10
CA LYS A 214 -18.35 -1.87 -7.90
C LYS A 214 -19.36 -2.39 -6.87
N ASP A 215 -20.49 -2.95 -7.30
CA ASP A 215 -21.58 -3.39 -6.42
C ASP A 215 -21.69 -4.92 -6.28
N ILE A 216 -20.60 -5.64 -6.56
CA ILE A 216 -20.53 -7.08 -6.38
C ILE A 216 -19.94 -7.39 -5.00
N TYR A 217 -20.69 -8.14 -4.19
CA TYR A 217 -20.27 -8.62 -2.88
C TYR A 217 -20.34 -10.13 -2.84
N TYR A 218 -19.37 -10.75 -2.19
CA TYR A 218 -19.36 -12.18 -1.95
C TYR A 218 -20.21 -12.52 -0.72
N ASP A 219 -20.94 -13.63 -0.78
CA ASP A 219 -21.73 -14.18 0.33
C ASP A 219 -21.04 -15.46 0.79
N ASP A 220 -20.49 -15.45 2.00
CA ASP A 220 -19.70 -16.54 2.58
C ASP A 220 -20.50 -17.42 3.56
N SER A 221 -21.83 -17.28 3.60
CA SER A 221 -22.67 -17.92 4.61
C SER A 221 -22.75 -19.46 4.50
N GLU A 222 -22.51 -20.02 3.31
CA GLU A 222 -22.58 -21.47 3.05
C GLU A 222 -21.27 -22.04 2.48
N ASP A 223 -20.14 -21.37 2.71
CA ASP A 223 -18.85 -21.76 2.15
C ASP A 223 -18.34 -23.13 2.62
N SER A 224 -17.70 -23.82 1.69
CA SER A 224 -17.04 -25.10 1.87
C SER A 224 -15.52 -24.93 1.90
N PHE A 225 -14.89 -25.66 2.83
CA PHE A 225 -13.46 -25.58 3.07
C PHE A 225 -12.77 -26.91 2.78
N GLN A 226 -11.59 -26.84 2.19
CA GLN A 226 -10.72 -27.98 1.93
C GLN A 226 -9.44 -27.90 2.75
N ALA A 227 -9.10 -28.99 3.42
CA ALA A 227 -7.79 -29.17 4.04
C ALA A 227 -6.82 -29.81 3.04
N LEU A 228 -5.66 -29.20 2.88
CA LEU A 228 -4.57 -29.66 2.01
C LEU A 228 -3.34 -29.95 2.87
N GLU A 229 -2.62 -31.01 2.52
CA GLU A 229 -1.37 -31.36 3.18
C GLU A 229 -0.26 -31.55 2.16
N GLY A 230 0.91 -31.00 2.46
CA GLY A 230 2.10 -31.07 1.63
C GLY A 230 3.37 -31.22 2.44
N ASN A 231 4.49 -31.35 1.74
CA ASN A 231 5.83 -31.33 2.33
C ASN A 231 6.69 -30.32 1.58
N SER A 232 7.46 -29.52 2.31
CA SER A 232 8.52 -28.64 1.81
C SER A 232 9.87 -29.03 2.37
N GLU A 233 10.93 -28.34 1.93
CA GLU A 233 12.26 -28.48 2.52
C GLU A 233 12.30 -28.13 4.01
N GLN A 234 11.36 -27.29 4.47
CA GLN A 234 11.27 -26.84 5.86
C GLN A 234 10.40 -27.77 6.73
N GLY A 235 9.49 -28.55 6.14
CA GLY A 235 8.68 -29.52 6.88
C GLY A 235 7.29 -29.75 6.28
N ARG A 236 6.37 -30.25 7.09
CA ARG A 236 4.97 -30.46 6.68
C ARG A 236 4.26 -29.12 6.53
N ILE A 237 3.50 -28.98 5.44
CA ILE A 237 2.62 -27.85 5.19
C ILE A 237 1.18 -28.34 5.41
N VAL A 238 0.39 -27.55 6.13
CA VAL A 238 -1.07 -27.74 6.25
C VAL A 238 -1.75 -26.46 5.80
N ALA A 239 -2.64 -26.55 4.82
CA ALA A 239 -3.43 -25.42 4.37
C ALA A 239 -4.93 -25.69 4.49
N VAL A 240 -5.69 -24.63 4.73
CA VAL A 240 -7.16 -24.64 4.67
C VAL A 240 -7.56 -23.58 3.68
N ALA A 241 -8.26 -23.99 2.63
CA ALA A 241 -8.70 -23.12 1.54
C ALA A 241 -10.22 -23.10 1.44
N ASN A 242 -10.78 -21.91 1.27
CA ASN A 242 -12.19 -21.73 0.96
C ASN A 242 -12.40 -22.01 -0.54
N GLN A 243 -13.09 -23.11 -0.85
CA GLN A 243 -13.22 -23.58 -2.23
C GLN A 243 -14.15 -22.69 -3.04
N ASP A 244 -15.26 -22.28 -2.43
CA ASP A 244 -16.30 -21.51 -3.11
C ASP A 244 -15.79 -20.12 -3.49
N VAL A 245 -15.06 -19.46 -2.58
CA VAL A 245 -14.47 -18.15 -2.88
C VAL A 245 -13.36 -18.25 -3.93
N LEU A 246 -12.53 -19.30 -3.89
CA LEU A 246 -11.46 -19.51 -4.89
C LEU A 246 -12.00 -19.81 -6.29
N GLN A 247 -13.22 -20.34 -6.40
CA GLN A 247 -13.90 -20.59 -7.67
C GLN A 247 -14.84 -19.45 -8.08
N TRP A 248 -15.00 -18.43 -7.24
CA TRP A 248 -15.87 -17.31 -7.51
C TRP A 248 -15.37 -16.47 -8.69
N GLU A 249 -16.24 -16.15 -9.63
CA GLU A 249 -15.89 -15.35 -10.83
C GLU A 249 -15.69 -13.85 -10.52
N GLY A 250 -16.16 -13.38 -9.36
CA GLY A 250 -16.16 -11.97 -8.99
C GLY A 250 -14.86 -11.42 -8.40
N LYS A 251 -13.74 -12.16 -8.46
CA LYS A 251 -12.45 -11.85 -7.77
C LYS A 251 -11.98 -10.42 -7.97
N SER A 252 -12.09 -9.88 -9.19
CA SER A 252 -11.67 -8.50 -9.50
C SER A 252 -12.45 -7.42 -8.75
N SER A 253 -13.57 -7.78 -8.10
CA SER A 253 -14.33 -6.91 -7.20
C SER A 253 -13.67 -6.75 -5.82
N TYR A 254 -12.67 -7.58 -5.50
CA TYR A 254 -11.84 -7.57 -4.28
C TYR A 254 -10.36 -7.59 -4.69
N PRO A 255 -9.85 -6.48 -5.25
CA PRO A 255 -8.59 -6.47 -5.97
C PRO A 255 -7.35 -6.42 -5.07
N TRP A 256 -7.53 -6.36 -3.76
CA TRP A 256 -6.45 -6.32 -2.77
C TRP A 256 -6.34 -7.66 -2.07
N MET A 257 -5.12 -8.16 -1.92
CA MET A 257 -4.82 -9.33 -1.12
C MET A 257 -4.06 -8.90 0.13
N LEU A 258 -4.63 -9.21 1.28
CA LEU A 258 -3.98 -9.08 2.58
C LEU A 258 -3.35 -10.42 2.95
N ALA A 259 -2.07 -10.40 3.30
CA ALA A 259 -1.36 -11.55 3.85
C ALA A 259 -0.93 -11.22 5.28
N LEU A 260 -1.53 -11.89 6.26
CA LEU A 260 -1.17 -11.80 7.68
C LEU A 260 -0.27 -12.98 8.05
N GLU A 261 0.92 -12.67 8.53
CA GLU A 261 1.92 -13.62 9.01
C GLU A 261 1.96 -13.64 10.53
N LEU A 262 1.82 -14.83 11.10
CA LEU A 262 1.84 -15.12 12.53
C LEU A 262 3.02 -16.06 12.80
N SER A 263 4.11 -15.51 13.30
CA SER A 263 5.34 -16.23 13.64
C SER A 263 5.30 -16.66 15.10
N PHE A 264 5.46 -17.97 15.34
CA PHE A 264 5.34 -18.54 16.68
C PHE A 264 6.55 -19.42 17.04
N PRO A 265 7.00 -19.39 18.30
CA PRO A 265 8.18 -20.13 18.72
C PRO A 265 7.91 -21.64 18.87
N GLU A 266 8.93 -22.46 18.60
CA GLU A 266 8.88 -23.93 18.66
C GLU A 266 8.54 -24.51 20.05
N ASN A 267 8.64 -23.69 21.11
CA ASN A 267 8.54 -24.12 22.50
C ASN A 267 7.14 -23.97 23.12
N LEU A 268 6.16 -23.44 22.39
CA LEU A 268 4.77 -23.44 22.81
C LEU A 268 4.21 -24.87 22.78
N SER A 269 3.41 -25.24 23.77
CA SER A 269 2.67 -26.50 23.68
C SER A 269 1.71 -26.42 22.51
N THR A 270 1.60 -27.53 21.77
CA THR A 270 0.77 -27.62 20.56
C THR A 270 -0.67 -27.13 20.80
N ASP A 271 -1.30 -27.53 21.90
CA ASP A 271 -2.66 -27.13 22.24
C ASP A 271 -2.79 -25.62 22.53
N ALA A 272 -1.83 -25.03 23.25
CA ALA A 272 -1.86 -23.61 23.57
C ALA A 272 -1.69 -22.75 22.31
N LEU A 273 -0.79 -23.16 21.42
CA LEU A 273 -0.58 -22.51 20.12
C LEU A 273 -1.84 -22.58 19.26
N PHE A 274 -2.45 -23.78 19.13
CA PHE A 274 -3.69 -23.93 18.35
C PHE A 274 -4.82 -23.06 18.88
N ASN A 275 -4.98 -22.99 20.21
CA ASN A 275 -6.00 -22.13 20.82
C ASN A 275 -5.73 -20.65 20.56
N LEU A 276 -4.48 -20.19 20.68
CA LEU A 276 -4.11 -18.80 20.42
C LEU A 276 -4.38 -18.42 18.95
N LEU A 277 -3.96 -19.25 18.00
CA LEU A 277 -4.15 -18.96 16.58
C LEU A 277 -5.65 -18.95 16.20
N ASN A 278 -6.43 -19.89 16.74
CA ASN A 278 -7.89 -19.89 16.51
C ASN A 278 -8.55 -18.65 17.14
N GLN A 279 -8.13 -18.25 18.34
CA GLN A 279 -8.66 -17.04 18.97
C GLN A 279 -8.37 -15.79 18.12
N ILE A 280 -7.15 -15.66 17.57
CA ILE A 280 -6.79 -14.55 16.68
C ILE A 280 -7.70 -14.53 15.45
N GLU A 281 -7.93 -15.69 14.82
CA GLU A 281 -8.79 -15.81 13.64
C GLU A 281 -10.27 -15.49 13.95
N ASP A 282 -10.79 -15.99 15.07
CA ASP A 282 -12.16 -15.70 15.52
C ASP A 282 -12.34 -14.19 15.77
N GLU A 283 -11.37 -13.53 16.40
CA GLU A 283 -11.43 -12.08 16.66
C GLU A 283 -11.31 -11.25 15.38
N ILE A 284 -10.51 -11.68 14.40
CA ILE A 284 -10.47 -11.03 13.08
C ILE A 284 -11.85 -11.09 12.43
N GLU A 285 -12.49 -12.26 12.44
CA GLU A 285 -13.83 -12.44 11.86
C GLU A 285 -14.89 -11.60 12.61
N GLU A 286 -14.81 -11.51 13.93
CA GLU A 286 -15.68 -10.63 14.73
C GLU A 286 -15.50 -9.15 14.34
N GLU A 287 -14.27 -8.67 14.18
CA GLU A 287 -13.99 -7.29 13.76
C GLU A 287 -14.43 -7.04 12.30
N ILE A 288 -14.23 -8.00 11.39
CA ILE A 288 -14.74 -7.93 10.01
C ILE A 288 -16.27 -7.75 10.05
N ASN A 289 -16.98 -8.59 10.78
CA ASN A 289 -18.44 -8.52 10.89
C ASN A 289 -18.91 -7.21 11.54
N GLN A 290 -18.19 -6.70 12.54
CA GLN A 290 -18.49 -5.42 13.17
C GLN A 290 -18.31 -4.23 12.23
N VAL A 291 -17.22 -4.22 11.45
CA VAL A 291 -16.84 -3.10 10.57
C VAL A 291 -17.65 -3.08 9.29
N PHE A 292 -17.92 -4.25 8.70
CA PHE A 292 -18.54 -4.37 7.38
C PHE A 292 -20.02 -4.73 7.42
N GLN A 293 -20.54 -5.23 8.55
CA GLN A 293 -21.95 -5.54 8.74
C GLN A 293 -22.48 -6.44 7.60
N ASP A 294 -23.54 -6.00 6.90
CA ASP A 294 -24.20 -6.75 5.83
C ASP A 294 -23.42 -6.78 4.51
N LYS A 295 -22.31 -6.05 4.40
CA LYS A 295 -21.52 -5.91 3.17
C LYS A 295 -20.07 -6.26 3.42
N LYS A 296 -19.74 -7.54 3.55
CA LYS A 296 -18.37 -8.00 3.76
C LYS A 296 -17.44 -7.51 2.64
N GLU A 297 -16.61 -6.51 2.92
CA GLU A 297 -15.61 -5.96 1.98
C GLU A 297 -14.24 -6.64 2.14
N MET A 298 -14.15 -7.64 3.02
CA MET A 298 -12.97 -8.45 3.32
C MET A 298 -13.46 -9.90 3.51
N VAL A 299 -12.85 -10.85 2.79
CA VAL A 299 -13.26 -12.26 2.79
C VAL A 299 -12.05 -13.17 2.99
N PHE A 300 -12.21 -14.19 3.84
CA PHE A 300 -11.18 -15.20 4.04
C PHE A 300 -11.02 -16.07 2.79
N VAL A 301 -9.80 -16.16 2.27
CA VAL A 301 -9.50 -16.97 1.08
C VAL A 301 -8.87 -18.29 1.47
N CYS A 302 -7.77 -18.23 2.21
CA CYS A 302 -7.08 -19.43 2.68
C CYS A 302 -6.13 -19.09 3.81
N ARG A 303 -5.67 -20.12 4.53
CA ARG A 303 -4.49 -20.05 5.39
C ARG A 303 -3.57 -21.21 5.10
N GLU A 304 -2.28 -20.99 5.25
CA GLU A 304 -1.29 -22.05 5.30
C GLU A 304 -0.51 -22.00 6.61
N THR A 305 -0.09 -23.16 7.09
CA THR A 305 0.77 -23.31 8.25
C THR A 305 1.95 -24.17 7.85
N ILE A 306 3.12 -23.57 7.96
CA ILE A 306 4.42 -24.22 7.83
C ILE A 306 5.06 -24.24 9.23
N PRO A 307 6.23 -24.88 9.43
CA PRO A 307 6.90 -24.81 10.72
C PRO A 307 7.13 -23.36 11.17
N ASN A 308 6.64 -23.05 12.37
CA ASN A 308 6.81 -21.75 13.06
C ASN A 308 6.10 -20.54 12.42
N LEU A 309 5.31 -20.73 11.36
CA LEU A 309 4.63 -19.64 10.66
C LEU A 309 3.25 -20.07 10.19
N ARG A 310 2.24 -19.23 10.45
CA ARG A 310 0.93 -19.28 9.81
C ARG A 310 0.73 -18.02 8.97
N THR A 311 0.38 -18.20 7.71
CA THR A 311 0.01 -17.10 6.82
C THR A 311 -1.47 -17.20 6.49
N ILE A 312 -2.22 -16.12 6.69
CA ILE A 312 -3.65 -16.04 6.45
C ILE A 312 -3.89 -15.00 5.34
N PHE A 313 -4.66 -15.39 4.33
CA PHE A 313 -4.96 -14.57 3.17
C PHE A 313 -6.43 -14.13 3.17
N TYR A 314 -6.63 -12.83 3.03
CA TYR A 314 -7.94 -12.23 2.85
C TYR A 314 -7.97 -11.42 1.56
N ALA A 315 -9.04 -11.54 0.78
CA ALA A 315 -9.28 -10.64 -0.34
C ALA A 315 -10.14 -9.46 0.11
N CYS A 316 -9.79 -8.25 -0.31
CA CYS A 316 -10.37 -6.99 0.16
C CYS A 316 -10.82 -6.11 -1.01
N LYS A 317 -11.95 -5.42 -0.87
CA LYS A 317 -12.40 -4.38 -1.83
C LYS A 317 -11.56 -3.10 -1.71
N ASP A 318 -11.17 -2.75 -0.49
CA ASP A 318 -10.32 -1.59 -0.16
C ASP A 318 -9.36 -1.97 0.96
N PHE A 319 -8.14 -1.42 0.92
CA PHE A 319 -7.09 -1.77 1.88
C PHE A 319 -7.25 -1.06 3.24
N ARG A 320 -7.89 0.12 3.31
CA ARG A 320 -7.81 1.01 4.50
C ARG A 320 -8.40 0.38 5.76
N LYS A 321 -9.63 -0.11 5.67
CA LYS A 321 -10.30 -0.77 6.81
C LYS A 321 -9.64 -2.10 7.15
N ALA A 322 -9.23 -2.87 6.13
CA ALA A 322 -8.54 -4.13 6.30
C ALA A 322 -7.21 -3.95 7.07
N THR A 323 -6.42 -2.92 6.72
CA THR A 323 -5.22 -2.51 7.46
C THR A 323 -5.56 -2.28 8.92
N LYS A 324 -6.56 -1.45 9.25
CA LYS A 324 -6.88 -1.11 10.64
C LYS A 324 -7.36 -2.31 11.46
N ILE A 325 -8.09 -3.24 10.84
CA ILE A 325 -8.49 -4.49 11.50
C ILE A 325 -7.25 -5.30 11.87
N VAL A 326 -6.37 -5.57 10.90
CA VAL A 326 -5.21 -6.44 11.11
C VAL A 326 -4.13 -5.78 11.96
N ASP A 327 -3.84 -4.49 11.77
CA ASP A 327 -2.92 -3.73 12.63
C ASP A 327 -3.42 -3.71 14.10
N GLY A 328 -4.72 -3.53 14.31
CA GLY A 328 -5.31 -3.61 15.65
C GLY A 328 -5.11 -4.97 16.31
N ILE A 329 -5.27 -6.06 15.55
CA ILE A 329 -5.03 -7.42 16.01
C ILE A 329 -3.54 -7.66 16.30
N CYS A 330 -2.64 -7.26 15.40
CA CYS A 330 -1.19 -7.35 15.60
C CYS A 330 -0.75 -6.63 16.89
N GLN A 331 -1.26 -5.42 17.13
CA GLN A 331 -0.95 -4.66 18.34
C GLN A 331 -1.53 -5.27 19.61
N LYS A 332 -2.73 -5.86 19.53
CA LYS A 332 -3.36 -6.54 20.66
C LYS A 332 -2.55 -7.76 21.12
N TYR A 333 -1.97 -8.50 20.18
CA TYR A 333 -1.27 -9.76 20.43
C TYR A 333 0.26 -9.68 20.38
N GLN A 334 0.83 -8.47 20.28
CA GLN A 334 2.28 -8.25 20.12
C GLN A 334 3.15 -8.83 21.25
N GLN A 335 2.57 -9.16 22.41
CA GLN A 335 3.29 -9.77 23.54
C GLN A 335 3.23 -11.30 23.51
N GLU A 336 2.26 -11.88 22.80
CA GLU A 336 2.03 -13.32 22.70
C GLU A 336 2.60 -13.92 21.42
N ILE A 337 2.55 -13.19 20.31
CA ILE A 337 2.96 -13.67 18.99
C ILE A 337 3.63 -12.56 18.19
N ASP A 338 4.67 -12.92 17.44
CA ASP A 338 5.27 -12.01 16.48
C ASP A 338 4.41 -12.02 15.22
N SER A 339 4.03 -10.84 14.73
CA SER A 339 3.12 -10.73 13.60
C SER A 339 3.49 -9.57 12.69
N SER A 340 3.29 -9.80 11.40
CA SER A 340 3.48 -8.84 10.33
C SER A 340 2.40 -9.05 9.28
N PHE A 341 2.11 -8.03 8.49
CA PHE A 341 1.19 -8.18 7.37
C PHE A 341 1.58 -7.25 6.22
N ASP A 342 1.16 -7.65 5.02
CA ASP A 342 1.26 -6.82 3.83
C ASP A 342 -0.07 -6.81 3.08
N ILE A 343 -0.31 -5.77 2.31
CA ILE A 343 -1.46 -5.64 1.41
C ILE A 343 -0.98 -5.19 0.05
N TYR A 344 -1.21 -6.03 -0.94
CA TYR A 344 -0.81 -5.77 -2.32
C TYR A 344 -1.98 -5.99 -3.27
N LYS A 345 -1.84 -5.48 -4.49
CA LYS A 345 -2.86 -5.61 -5.50
C LYS A 345 -2.71 -6.94 -6.23
N ASP A 346 -3.80 -7.69 -6.28
CA ASP A 346 -3.87 -8.98 -6.95
C ASP A 346 -5.30 -9.21 -7.42
N LYS A 347 -5.71 -8.56 -8.52
CA LYS A 347 -7.09 -8.57 -9.01
C LYS A 347 -7.66 -9.97 -9.27
N TYR A 348 -6.79 -10.90 -9.62
CA TYR A 348 -7.15 -12.26 -10.04
C TYR A 348 -6.76 -13.31 -9.01
N TRP A 349 -6.23 -12.90 -7.85
CA TRP A 349 -5.78 -13.76 -6.75
C TRP A 349 -4.75 -14.81 -7.19
N ARG A 350 -3.81 -14.40 -8.04
CA ARG A 350 -2.74 -15.27 -8.56
C ARG A 350 -1.81 -15.74 -7.45
N SER A 351 -1.63 -14.95 -6.40
CA SER A 351 -0.77 -15.29 -5.26
C SER A 351 -1.23 -16.53 -4.49
N VAL A 352 -2.51 -16.87 -4.57
CA VAL A 352 -3.16 -17.99 -3.86
C VAL A 352 -3.71 -19.06 -4.81
N GLU A 353 -3.44 -18.95 -6.12
CA GLU A 353 -3.93 -19.90 -7.13
C GLU A 353 -3.47 -21.34 -6.87
N ARG A 354 -2.31 -21.52 -6.22
CA ARG A 354 -1.81 -22.86 -5.80
C ARG A 354 -2.77 -23.64 -4.90
N PHE A 355 -3.71 -22.95 -4.24
CA PHE A 355 -4.73 -23.57 -3.39
C PHE A 355 -6.02 -23.88 -4.14
N ASN A 356 -6.16 -23.40 -5.38
CA ASN A 356 -7.28 -23.70 -6.26
C ASN A 356 -7.08 -25.06 -6.93
N ILE A 357 -7.28 -26.13 -6.17
CA ILE A 357 -7.23 -27.49 -6.71
C ILE A 357 -8.61 -27.81 -7.27
N LEU A 358 -8.75 -27.76 -8.59
CA LEU A 358 -9.91 -28.30 -9.28
C LEU A 358 -9.99 -29.81 -8.97
N GLY A 359 -11.06 -30.21 -8.29
CA GLY A 359 -11.35 -31.61 -7.97
C GLY A 359 -11.69 -32.47 -9.17
#